data_AF-A0A8J2PGU6-F1
#
_entry.id   AF-A0A8J2PGU6-F1
#
_cell.length_a   1.000
_cell.length_b   1.000
_cell.length_c   1.000
_cell.angle_alpha   90.00
_cell.angle_beta   90.00
_cell.angle_gamma   90.00
#
_symmetry.space_group_name_H-M   'P 1'
#
loop_
_entity.id
_entity.type
_entity.pdbx_description
1 polymer ?
#
loop_
_entity_poly.entity_id
_entity_poly.type
_entity_poly.pdbx_seq_one_letter_code
_entity_poly.pdbx_strand_id
1 'polypeptide(L)'
;MKNVVINSGRVCSPFDLYHSLNHVLQEFSNLPPVVDPFNRRNEVVRRKYGQSIFLEIPDNRTCADAGIGDEYCACTIPVKINSDRADVRMAVEIAIGQINKMVPPQCSKVHLTKIFAAGARERAIQTEFVHLALYTVVFFVDPGHFLFEATLEYRSDVKNFIVKGNVARANPMKTDRSCINDDELERYCYCL
;
A
#
# COMPACT_ATOMS: atom_id res chain seq x y z
N MET A 1 6.30 -31.03 -6.96
CA MET A 1 6.58 -29.58 -7.03
C MET A 1 5.95 -28.86 -8.25
N LYS A 2 5.05 -29.46 -9.04
CA LYS A 2 4.43 -28.83 -10.22
C LYS A 2 3.79 -27.46 -9.91
N ASN A 3 3.00 -27.39 -8.84
CA ASN A 3 2.27 -26.16 -8.47
C ASN A 3 3.21 -25.03 -8.05
N VAL A 4 4.34 -25.33 -7.37
CA VAL A 4 5.33 -24.31 -7.00
C VAL A 4 5.93 -23.64 -8.24
N VAL A 5 6.20 -24.42 -9.29
CA VAL A 5 6.71 -23.90 -10.56
C VAL A 5 5.65 -23.04 -11.24
N ILE A 6 4.40 -23.49 -11.33
CA ILE A 6 3.29 -22.71 -11.90
C ILE A 6 3.12 -21.39 -11.13
N ASN A 7 3.15 -21.45 -9.80
CA ASN A 7 2.91 -20.32 -8.91
C ASN A 7 4.03 -19.27 -8.95
N SER A 8 5.21 -19.58 -9.50
CA SER A 8 6.29 -18.60 -9.67
C SER A 8 5.93 -17.42 -10.58
N GLY A 9 4.93 -17.60 -11.46
CA GLY A 9 4.36 -16.54 -12.30
C GLY A 9 3.01 -16.01 -11.81
N ARG A 10 2.60 -16.30 -10.58
CA ARG A 10 1.29 -15.90 -10.02
C ARG A 10 1.45 -14.84 -8.94
N VAL A 11 0.41 -14.04 -8.74
CA VAL A 11 0.35 -13.07 -7.64
C VAL A 11 0.31 -13.81 -6.31
N CYS A 12 1.32 -13.58 -5.47
CA CYS A 12 1.44 -14.15 -4.13
C CYS A 12 1.64 -13.05 -3.09
N SER A 13 1.25 -13.30 -1.85
CA SER A 13 1.45 -12.39 -0.72
C SER A 13 1.97 -13.13 0.52
N PRO A 14 2.38 -12.42 1.58
CA PRO A 14 2.79 -13.05 2.84
C PRO A 14 1.73 -13.96 3.45
N PHE A 15 0.45 -13.76 3.13
CA PHE A 15 -0.63 -14.65 3.55
C PHE A 15 -0.51 -16.04 2.93
N ASP A 16 -0.05 -16.16 1.67
CA ASP A 16 0.17 -17.46 1.04
C ASP A 16 1.33 -18.21 1.70
N LEU A 17 2.39 -17.50 2.07
CA LEU A 17 3.50 -18.10 2.83
C LEU A 17 2.99 -18.66 4.16
N TYR A 18 2.20 -17.88 4.90
CA TYR A 18 1.58 -18.32 6.14
C TYR A 18 0.75 -19.60 5.96
N HIS A 19 -0.10 -19.66 4.93
CA HIS A 19 -0.88 -20.87 4.62
C HIS A 19 0.00 -22.05 4.18
N SER A 20 1.11 -21.77 3.50
CA SER A 20 2.07 -22.79 3.06
C SER A 20 2.81 -23.40 4.24
N LEU A 21 3.23 -22.60 5.21
CA LEU A 21 3.86 -23.10 6.44
C LEU A 21 2.88 -23.97 7.24
N ASN A 22 1.62 -23.55 7.37
CA ASN A 22 0.60 -24.38 8.02
C ASN A 22 0.33 -25.69 7.27
N HIS A 23 0.30 -25.66 5.94
CA HIS A 23 0.20 -26.87 5.12
C HIS A 23 1.37 -27.81 5.44
N VAL A 24 2.61 -27.32 5.50
CA VAL A 24 3.76 -28.18 5.86
C VAL A 24 3.59 -28.81 7.23
N LEU A 25 3.17 -28.03 8.22
CA LEU A 25 2.96 -28.55 9.58
C LEU A 25 1.85 -29.60 9.61
N GLN A 26 0.75 -29.40 8.89
CA GLN A 26 -0.39 -30.32 8.87
C GLN A 26 -0.06 -31.64 8.16
N GLU A 27 0.65 -31.58 7.04
CA GLU A 27 0.94 -32.76 6.22
C GLU A 27 2.18 -33.54 6.66
N PHE A 28 3.18 -32.86 7.24
CA PHE A 28 4.50 -33.46 7.51
C PHE A 28 4.90 -33.43 8.99
N SER A 29 4.01 -33.04 9.90
CA SER A 29 4.28 -33.12 11.35
C SER A 29 3.15 -33.82 12.11
N ASN A 30 3.51 -34.41 13.24
CA ASN A 30 2.54 -34.97 14.19
C ASN A 30 2.12 -33.93 15.25
N LEU A 31 2.32 -32.63 14.97
CA LEU A 31 1.93 -31.59 15.90
C LEU A 31 0.40 -31.55 15.97
N PRO A 32 -0.18 -31.48 17.18
CA PRO A 32 -1.61 -31.25 17.30
C PRO A 32 -1.95 -29.93 16.60
N PRO A 33 -3.15 -29.81 15.99
CA PRO A 33 -3.57 -28.57 15.35
C PRO A 33 -3.43 -27.40 16.33
N VAL A 34 -2.71 -26.36 15.92
CA VAL A 34 -2.49 -25.17 16.74
C VAL A 34 -3.84 -24.51 17.00
N VAL A 35 -4.29 -24.54 18.25
CA VAL A 35 -5.45 -23.77 18.70
C VAL A 35 -5.06 -22.30 18.60
N ASP A 36 -5.73 -21.55 17.74
CA ASP A 36 -5.51 -20.11 17.61
C ASP A 36 -5.91 -19.43 18.94
N PRO A 37 -4.96 -18.86 19.71
CA PRO A 37 -5.23 -18.30 21.04
C PRO A 37 -6.14 -17.06 20.98
N PHE A 38 -6.31 -16.47 19.79
CA PHE A 38 -7.24 -15.37 19.53
C PHE A 38 -8.61 -15.88 19.07
N ASN A 39 -8.73 -17.15 18.70
CA ASN A 39 -9.98 -17.81 18.38
C ASN A 39 -10.61 -18.49 19.60
N ARG A 40 -10.88 -17.72 20.66
CA ARG A 40 -11.42 -18.24 21.93
C ARG A 40 -12.85 -18.80 21.82
N ARG A 41 -13.52 -18.62 20.68
CA ARG A 41 -14.92 -18.98 20.46
C ARG A 41 -15.12 -20.19 19.55
N ASN A 42 -14.05 -20.85 19.10
CA ASN A 42 -14.10 -21.88 18.04
C ASN A 42 -14.82 -21.40 16.77
N GLU A 43 -14.86 -20.09 16.53
CA GLU A 43 -15.41 -19.54 15.29
C GLU A 43 -14.38 -19.78 14.18
N VAL A 44 -14.79 -20.18 12.98
CA VAL A 44 -13.83 -20.30 11.87
C VAL A 44 -13.30 -18.89 11.58
N VAL A 45 -12.06 -18.59 12.02
CA VAL A 45 -11.36 -17.37 11.59
C VAL A 45 -11.11 -17.53 10.10
N ARG A 46 -12.05 -17.03 9.30
CA ARG A 46 -11.91 -17.00 7.84
C ARG A 46 -10.75 -16.07 7.52
N ARG A 47 -9.56 -16.66 7.37
CA ARG A 47 -8.41 -15.99 6.77
C ARG A 47 -8.78 -15.76 5.32
N LYS A 48 -9.29 -14.55 5.08
CA LYS A 48 -9.89 -14.15 3.80
C LYS A 48 -8.87 -14.18 2.66
N TYR A 49 -7.61 -13.93 2.98
CA TYR A 49 -6.52 -13.83 2.01
C TYR A 49 -5.57 -15.01 2.18
N GLY A 50 -5.10 -15.52 1.04
CA GLY A 50 -4.02 -16.49 0.98
C GLY A 50 -4.47 -17.94 0.80
N GLN A 51 -3.61 -18.73 0.18
CA GLN A 51 -3.71 -20.19 0.10
C GLN A 51 -2.31 -20.80 0.10
N SER A 52 -2.21 -22.11 0.31
CA SER A 52 -0.90 -22.77 0.21
C SER A 52 -0.37 -22.73 -1.23
N ILE A 53 0.92 -22.38 -1.39
CA ILE A 53 1.63 -22.38 -2.67
C ILE A 53 1.86 -23.79 -3.23
N PHE A 54 1.57 -24.83 -2.45
CA PHE A 54 1.58 -26.21 -2.93
C PHE A 54 0.29 -26.56 -3.69
N LEU A 55 -0.74 -25.71 -3.63
CA LEU A 55 -1.94 -25.75 -4.46
C LEU A 55 -1.79 -24.72 -5.59
N GLU A 56 -2.43 -24.98 -6.73
CA GLU A 56 -2.38 -24.05 -7.86
C GLU A 56 -3.10 -22.74 -7.52
N ILE A 57 -2.40 -21.61 -7.69
CA ILE A 57 -2.95 -20.27 -7.52
C ILE A 57 -3.65 -19.87 -8.83
N PRO A 58 -4.90 -19.35 -8.77
CA PRO A 58 -5.62 -18.91 -9.95
C PRO A 58 -4.82 -17.93 -10.81
N ASP A 59 -4.93 -18.07 -12.12
CA ASP A 59 -4.25 -17.21 -13.08
C ASP A 59 -4.75 -15.76 -13.08
N ASN A 60 -6.04 -15.60 -12.83
CA ASN A 60 -6.75 -14.34 -12.75
C ASN A 60 -6.74 -13.71 -11.34
N ARG A 61 -5.94 -14.24 -10.40
CA ARG A 61 -5.86 -13.70 -9.04
C ARG A 61 -5.33 -12.26 -9.05
N THR A 62 -6.09 -11.35 -8.47
CA THR A 62 -5.73 -9.93 -8.37
C THR A 62 -4.94 -9.62 -7.09
N CYS A 63 -4.31 -8.45 -7.05
CA CYS A 63 -3.70 -7.92 -5.80
C CYS A 63 -4.72 -7.86 -4.65
N ALA A 64 -5.98 -7.48 -4.93
CA ALA A 64 -7.03 -7.43 -3.93
C ALA A 64 -7.38 -8.82 -3.36
N ASP A 65 -7.42 -9.86 -4.21
CA ASP A 65 -7.62 -11.25 -3.78
C ASP A 65 -6.45 -11.77 -2.94
N ALA A 66 -5.25 -11.25 -3.20
CA ALA A 66 -4.05 -11.55 -2.43
C ALA A 66 -3.91 -10.71 -1.14
N GLY A 67 -4.83 -9.77 -0.88
CA GLY A 67 -4.76 -8.86 0.28
C GLY A 67 -3.69 -7.78 0.15
N ILE A 68 -3.27 -7.45 -1.07
CA ILE A 68 -2.27 -6.43 -1.39
C ILE A 68 -3.01 -5.13 -1.75
N GLY A 69 -2.72 -4.05 -1.03
CA GLY A 69 -3.26 -2.70 -1.31
C GLY A 69 -2.79 -2.15 -2.67
N ASP A 70 -3.55 -1.20 -3.22
CA ASP A 70 -3.26 -0.58 -4.53
C ASP A 70 -1.88 0.10 -4.57
N GLU A 71 -1.45 0.62 -3.42
CA GLU A 71 -0.15 1.26 -3.20
C GLU A 71 1.03 0.27 -3.21
N TYR A 72 0.78 -1.03 -2.99
CA TYR A 72 1.81 -2.08 -2.96
C TYR A 72 1.71 -3.07 -4.14
N CYS A 73 0.75 -2.88 -5.04
CA CYS A 73 0.50 -3.79 -6.14
C CYS A 73 1.56 -3.65 -7.25
N ALA A 74 2.60 -4.48 -7.17
CA ALA A 74 3.71 -4.50 -8.13
C ALA A 74 3.34 -5.00 -9.54
N CYS A 75 2.20 -5.68 -9.68
CA CYS A 75 1.75 -6.23 -10.97
C CYS A 75 1.34 -5.14 -11.98
N THR A 76 1.05 -3.93 -11.49
CA THR A 76 0.57 -2.82 -12.31
C THR A 76 1.52 -1.64 -12.23
N ILE A 77 2.37 -1.51 -13.24
CA ILE A 77 3.40 -0.46 -13.30
C ILE A 77 2.74 0.82 -13.84
N PRO A 78 2.81 1.95 -13.12
CA PRO A 78 2.27 3.22 -13.60
C PRO A 78 3.09 3.75 -14.79
N VAL A 79 2.40 4.34 -15.78
CA VAL A 79 3.05 5.01 -16.92
C VAL A 79 3.47 6.40 -16.48
N LYS A 80 4.73 6.77 -16.73
CA LYS A 80 5.26 8.10 -16.40
C LYS A 80 4.44 9.19 -17.10
N ILE A 81 4.04 10.20 -16.35
CA ILE A 81 3.32 11.38 -16.85
C ILE A 81 4.10 12.66 -16.52
N ASN A 82 3.76 13.75 -17.19
CA ASN A 82 4.36 15.06 -16.91
C ASN A 82 3.97 15.53 -15.50
N SER A 83 4.96 15.84 -14.66
CA SER A 83 4.78 16.32 -13.29
C SER A 83 4.21 17.74 -13.19
N ASP A 84 4.27 18.53 -14.26
CA ASP A 84 3.74 19.90 -14.29
C ASP A 84 2.22 19.98 -14.54
N ARG A 85 1.56 18.84 -14.79
CA ARG A 85 0.10 18.82 -15.01
C ARG A 85 -0.65 19.29 -13.76
N ALA A 86 -1.76 19.99 -13.98
CA ALA A 86 -2.60 20.53 -12.91
C ALA A 86 -3.20 19.43 -12.01
N ASP A 87 -3.57 18.28 -12.59
CA ASP A 87 -4.10 17.13 -11.86
C ASP A 87 -3.05 16.46 -10.97
N VAL A 88 -1.80 16.36 -11.42
CA VAL A 88 -0.66 15.91 -10.61
C VAL A 88 -0.43 16.84 -9.42
N ARG A 89 -0.47 18.16 -9.65
CA ARG A 89 -0.34 19.14 -8.56
C ARG A 89 -1.47 18.99 -7.53
N MET A 90 -2.71 18.87 -7.99
CA MET A 90 -3.87 18.64 -7.13
C MET A 90 -3.73 17.35 -6.30
N ALA A 91 -3.26 16.26 -6.90
CA ALA A 91 -3.02 15.00 -6.20
C ALA A 91 -1.97 15.15 -5.08
N VAL A 92 -0.88 15.87 -5.34
CA VAL A 92 0.16 16.16 -4.35
C VAL A 92 -0.36 17.04 -3.22
N GLU A 93 -1.15 18.07 -3.51
CA GLU A 93 -1.77 18.94 -2.49
C GLU A 93 -2.70 18.15 -1.56
N ILE A 94 -3.48 17.21 -2.12
CA ILE A 94 -4.35 16.31 -1.34
C ILE A 94 -3.51 15.39 -0.44
N ALA A 95 -2.40 14.83 -0.96
CA ALA A 95 -1.50 14.00 -0.17
C ALA A 95 -0.84 14.78 0.99
N ILE A 96 -0.36 16.00 0.73
CA ILE A 96 0.18 16.90 1.77
C ILE A 96 -0.90 17.26 2.80
N GLY A 97 -2.12 17.52 2.34
CA GLY A 97 -3.27 17.75 3.21
C GLY A 97 -3.53 16.57 4.15
N GLN A 98 -3.37 15.34 3.67
CA GLN A 98 -3.48 14.14 4.51
C GLN A 98 -2.35 14.06 5.53
N ILE A 99 -1.09 14.31 5.15
CA ILE A 99 0.05 14.35 6.07
C ILE A 99 -0.20 15.37 7.19
N ASN A 100 -0.56 16.60 6.83
CA ASN A 100 -0.76 17.70 7.77
C ASN A 100 -1.97 17.52 8.71
N LYS A 101 -2.89 16.60 8.40
CA LYS A 101 -3.99 16.20 9.28
C LYS A 101 -3.57 15.12 10.29
N MET A 102 -2.58 14.31 9.95
CA MET A 102 -2.11 13.20 10.79
C MET A 102 -1.05 13.63 11.80
N VAL A 103 -0.21 14.62 11.46
CA VAL A 103 0.88 15.05 12.34
C VAL A 103 0.36 15.84 13.56
N PRO A 104 0.90 15.58 14.76
CA PRO A 104 0.47 16.26 15.98
C PRO A 104 1.11 17.66 16.11
N PRO A 105 0.65 18.51 17.06
CA PRO A 105 1.06 19.91 17.14
C PRO A 105 2.56 20.16 17.36
N GLN A 106 3.28 19.22 17.96
CA GLN A 106 4.74 19.29 18.13
C GLN A 106 5.52 19.14 16.81
N CYS A 107 4.86 18.65 15.76
CA CYS A 107 5.44 18.48 14.44
C CYS A 107 5.09 19.69 13.56
N SER A 108 6.06 20.14 12.79
CA SER A 108 5.83 21.17 11.78
C SER A 108 4.91 20.67 10.68
N LYS A 109 3.95 21.50 10.27
CA LYS A 109 3.19 21.26 9.03
C LYS A 109 4.14 21.40 7.83
N VAL A 110 4.00 20.49 6.88
CA VAL A 110 4.84 20.43 5.69
C VAL A 110 4.15 21.08 4.49
N HIS A 111 4.94 21.60 3.56
CA HIS A 111 4.47 22.19 2.31
C HIS A 111 5.28 21.67 1.12
N LEU A 112 4.71 21.74 -0.08
CA LEU A 112 5.33 21.24 -1.30
C LEU A 112 6.58 22.06 -1.64
N THR A 113 7.69 21.37 -1.86
CA THR A 113 8.92 21.95 -2.41
C THR A 113 9.03 21.64 -3.90
N LYS A 114 8.95 20.36 -4.26
CA LYS A 114 9.16 19.90 -5.64
C LYS A 114 8.43 18.59 -5.91
N ILE A 115 7.77 18.48 -7.05
CA ILE A 115 7.29 17.19 -7.57
C ILE A 115 8.46 16.52 -8.29
N PHE A 116 8.87 15.35 -7.81
CA PHE A 116 10.01 14.60 -8.35
C PHE A 116 9.61 13.72 -9.53
N ALA A 117 8.50 12.99 -9.39
CA ALA A 117 7.98 12.12 -10.43
C ALA A 117 6.47 11.93 -10.27
N ALA A 118 5.80 11.61 -11.38
CA ALA A 118 4.41 11.20 -11.39
C ALA A 118 4.19 10.09 -12.41
N GLY A 119 3.33 9.15 -12.06
CA GLY A 119 2.84 8.12 -12.96
C GLY A 119 1.35 7.94 -12.80
N ALA A 120 0.67 7.53 -13.87
CA ALA A 120 -0.75 7.22 -13.84
C ALA A 120 -1.03 5.87 -14.51
N ARG A 121 -2.09 5.22 -14.07
CA ARG A 121 -2.63 3.99 -14.65
C ARG A 121 -4.15 3.99 -14.53
N GLU A 122 -4.83 3.54 -15.56
CA GLU A 122 -6.28 3.33 -15.50
C GLU A 122 -6.60 2.10 -14.64
N ARG A 123 -7.73 2.11 -13.93
CA ARG A 123 -8.21 0.89 -13.27
C ARG A 123 -8.95 0.01 -14.28
N ALA A 124 -8.84 -1.31 -14.10
CA ALA A 124 -9.60 -2.28 -14.89
C ALA A 124 -11.12 -2.17 -14.63
N ILE A 125 -11.52 -1.69 -13.45
CA ILE A 125 -12.90 -1.40 -13.10
C ILE A 125 -13.24 0.00 -13.64
N GLN A 126 -13.63 0.07 -14.90
CA GLN A 126 -14.26 1.27 -15.47
C GLN A 126 -15.76 1.01 -15.52
N THR A 127 -16.57 1.98 -15.06
CA THR A 127 -17.98 2.00 -15.43
C THR A 127 -18.14 2.96 -16.60
N GLU A 128 -19.18 2.76 -17.41
CA GLU A 128 -19.48 3.59 -18.59
C GLU A 128 -19.57 5.10 -18.27
N PHE A 129 -19.80 5.44 -17.00
CA PHE A 129 -19.98 6.81 -16.51
C PHE A 129 -18.86 7.32 -15.59
N VAL A 130 -18.00 6.44 -15.07
CA VAL A 130 -16.95 6.82 -14.10
C VAL A 130 -15.61 6.25 -14.53
N HIS A 131 -14.73 7.14 -14.98
CA HIS A 131 -13.33 6.84 -15.23
C HIS A 131 -12.55 6.91 -13.92
N LEU A 132 -11.90 5.80 -13.60
CA LEU A 132 -11.04 5.65 -12.43
C LEU A 132 -9.60 5.49 -12.87
N ALA A 133 -8.71 6.30 -12.30
CA ALA A 133 -7.28 6.21 -12.54
C ALA A 133 -6.51 6.29 -11.23
N LEU A 134 -5.47 5.48 -11.09
CA LEU A 134 -4.54 5.53 -9.97
C LEU A 134 -3.31 6.34 -10.37
N TYR A 135 -3.04 7.38 -9.59
CA TYR A 135 -1.87 8.22 -9.69
C TYR A 135 -0.88 7.81 -8.60
N THR A 136 0.38 7.69 -8.98
CA THR A 136 1.48 7.56 -8.03
C THR A 136 2.35 8.79 -8.18
N VAL A 137 2.45 9.58 -7.10
CA VAL A 137 3.18 10.85 -7.08
C VAL A 137 4.31 10.78 -6.07
N VAL A 138 5.48 11.22 -6.48
CA VAL A 138 6.68 11.29 -5.64
C VAL A 138 7.10 12.75 -5.54
N PHE A 139 7.20 13.29 -4.33
CA PHE A 139 7.41 14.71 -4.10
C PHE A 139 8.21 15.00 -2.83
N PHE A 140 8.94 16.10 -2.86
CA PHE A 140 9.67 16.66 -1.74
C PHE A 140 8.83 17.70 -1.00
N VAL A 141 8.92 17.71 0.32
CA VAL A 141 8.32 18.71 1.18
C VAL A 141 9.31 19.33 2.15
N ASP A 142 8.96 20.51 2.64
CA ASP A 142 9.66 21.23 3.69
C ASP A 142 8.72 21.61 4.84
N PRO A 143 9.21 21.73 6.09
CA PRO A 143 10.60 21.50 6.50
C PRO A 143 10.98 20.01 6.54
N GLY A 144 12.29 19.75 6.54
CA GLY A 144 12.88 18.41 6.69
C GLY A 144 13.36 17.75 5.39
N HIS A 145 13.08 18.33 4.22
CA HIS A 145 13.43 17.75 2.91
C HIS A 145 12.98 16.30 2.76
N PHE A 146 11.73 16.05 3.14
CA PHE A 146 11.16 14.71 3.16
C PHE A 146 10.71 14.32 1.76
N LEU A 147 11.10 13.12 1.31
CA LEU A 147 10.61 12.54 0.06
C LEU A 147 9.44 11.62 0.40
N PHE A 148 8.27 11.92 -0.15
CA PHE A 148 7.07 11.11 0.00
C PHE A 148 6.63 10.52 -1.33
N GLU A 149 6.06 9.32 -1.25
CA GLU A 149 5.32 8.67 -2.32
C GLU A 149 3.86 8.49 -1.87
N ALA A 150 2.91 8.88 -2.72
CA ALA A 150 1.50 8.68 -2.45
C ALA A 150 0.82 8.03 -3.66
N THR A 151 -0.08 7.09 -3.38
CA THR A 151 -1.01 6.56 -4.38
C THR A 151 -2.39 7.19 -4.17
N LEU A 152 -2.98 7.75 -5.21
CA LEU A 152 -4.28 8.40 -5.17
C LEU A 152 -5.16 7.88 -6.31
N GLU A 153 -6.43 7.66 -6.01
CA GLU A 153 -7.45 7.36 -7.02
C GLU A 153 -8.15 8.64 -7.45
N TYR A 154 -8.01 8.96 -8.72
CA TYR A 154 -8.83 9.96 -9.40
C TYR A 154 -10.20 9.38 -9.72
N ARG A 155 -11.23 10.17 -9.47
CA ARG A 155 -12.59 9.89 -9.89
C ARG A 155 -13.13 11.01 -10.78
N SER A 156 -13.60 10.66 -11.98
CA SER A 156 -14.09 11.64 -12.96
C SER A 156 -15.44 12.27 -12.59
N ASP A 157 -16.28 11.59 -11.81
CA ASP A 157 -17.61 12.06 -11.41
C ASP A 157 -17.55 13.25 -10.45
N VAL A 158 -16.64 13.19 -9.48
CA VAL A 158 -16.39 14.28 -8.52
C VAL A 158 -15.20 15.15 -8.91
N LYS A 159 -14.48 14.80 -9.97
CA LYS A 159 -13.23 15.43 -10.43
C LYS A 159 -12.23 15.64 -9.29
N ASN A 160 -12.06 14.62 -8.45
CA ASN A 160 -11.27 14.70 -7.24
C ASN A 160 -10.44 13.43 -7.01
N PHE A 161 -9.47 13.52 -6.12
CA PHE A 161 -8.62 12.42 -5.71
C PHE A 161 -8.95 11.92 -4.31
N ILE A 162 -8.77 10.62 -4.11
CA ILE A 162 -8.84 9.95 -2.81
C ILE A 162 -7.53 9.22 -2.59
N VAL A 163 -6.84 9.49 -1.49
CA VAL A 163 -5.60 8.78 -1.13
C VAL A 163 -5.92 7.30 -0.90
N LYS A 164 -5.17 6.41 -1.56
CA LYS A 164 -5.23 4.96 -1.35
C LYS A 164 -4.06 4.55 -0.46
N GLY A 165 -4.38 3.96 0.68
CA GLY A 165 -3.39 3.57 1.68
C GLY A 165 -2.75 4.76 2.39
N ASN A 166 -1.50 4.58 2.81
CA ASN A 166 -0.71 5.60 3.50
C ASN A 166 0.20 6.36 2.54
N VAL A 167 0.56 7.60 2.90
CA VAL A 167 1.58 8.36 2.19
C VAL A 167 2.95 7.88 2.67
N ALA A 168 3.67 7.13 1.84
CA ALA A 168 4.89 6.46 2.26
C ALA A 168 6.10 7.38 2.25
N ARG A 169 6.92 7.29 3.30
CA ARG A 169 8.21 7.98 3.37
C ARG A 169 9.24 7.23 2.52
N ALA A 170 9.83 7.91 1.53
CA ALA A 170 10.69 7.29 0.50
C ALA A 170 12.19 7.60 0.63
N ASN A 171 12.60 8.53 1.49
CA ASN A 171 14.03 8.76 1.80
C ASN A 171 14.40 8.37 3.24
N PRO A 172 15.68 8.04 3.49
CA PRO A 172 16.14 7.63 4.82
C PRO A 172 15.83 8.65 5.91
N MET A 173 15.54 8.07 7.06
CA MET A 173 15.21 8.72 8.31
C MET A 173 16.47 9.29 8.98
N LYS A 174 16.83 10.55 8.69
CA LYS A 174 18.03 11.22 9.27
C LYS A 174 17.76 12.42 10.20
N THR A 175 16.52 12.87 10.30
CA THR A 175 16.15 14.05 11.10
C THR A 175 15.97 13.71 12.57
N ASP A 176 16.25 14.68 13.44
CA ASP A 176 15.96 14.60 14.87
C ASP A 176 14.46 14.43 15.10
N ARG A 177 14.10 13.48 15.95
CA ARG A 177 12.73 13.06 16.30
C ARG A 177 12.46 13.14 17.79
N SER A 178 13.33 13.79 18.54
CA SER A 178 13.26 13.89 20.00
C SER A 178 11.90 14.35 20.55
N CYS A 179 11.09 15.06 19.74
CA CYS A 179 9.76 15.53 20.13
C CYS A 179 8.62 14.50 20.02
N ILE A 180 8.83 13.30 19.45
CA ILE A 180 7.78 12.30 19.28
C ILE A 180 8.23 10.91 19.75
N ASN A 181 7.30 10.16 20.34
CA ASN A 181 7.51 8.80 20.84
C ASN A 181 6.38 7.90 20.27
N ASP A 182 6.28 7.88 18.94
CA ASP A 182 5.28 7.12 18.18
C ASP A 182 5.90 6.67 16.85
N ASP A 183 6.16 5.37 16.73
CA ASP A 183 6.87 4.76 15.60
C ASP A 183 6.24 5.05 14.22
N GLU A 184 4.93 5.29 14.16
CA GLU A 184 4.25 5.60 12.91
C GLU A 184 4.39 7.07 12.54
N LEU A 185 4.16 7.96 13.50
CA LEU A 185 4.21 9.41 13.30
C LEU A 185 5.64 9.94 13.10
N GLU A 186 6.64 9.23 13.62
CA GLU A 186 8.06 9.49 13.39
C GLU A 186 8.44 9.63 11.90
N ARG A 187 7.70 8.97 10.99
CA ARG A 187 7.93 9.01 9.54
C ARG A 187 7.57 10.35 8.89
N TYR A 188 6.69 11.10 9.56
CA TYR A 188 6.09 12.33 9.04
C TYR A 188 6.52 13.58 9.81
N CYS A 189 6.99 13.41 11.05
CA CYS A 189 7.28 14.52 11.94
C CYS A 189 8.62 15.21 11.63
N TYR A 190 8.58 16.54 11.54
CA TYR A 190 9.75 17.41 11.68
C TYR A 190 9.60 18.21 12.97
N CYS A 191 10.47 17.96 13.95
CA CYS A 191 10.44 18.65 15.24
C CYS A 191 10.87 20.11 15.09
N LEU A 192 10.16 21.00 15.78
CA LEU A 192 10.48 22.43 15.89
C LEU A 192 11.63 22.68 16.88
#